data_AF-A0A971G219-F1
#
_entry.id   AF-A0A971G219-F1
#
_cell.length_a   1.000
_cell.length_b   1.000
_cell.length_c   1.000
_cell.angle_alpha   90.00
_cell.angle_beta   90.00
_cell.angle_gamma   90.00
#
_symmetry.space_group_name_H-M   'P 1'
#
loop_
_entity.id
_entity.type
_entity.pdbx_description
1 polymer ?
#
loop_
_entity_poly.entity_id
_entity_poly.type
_entity_poly.pdbx_seq_one_letter_code
_entity_poly.pdbx_strand_id
1 'polypeptide(L)'
;MIRLEPRVERPRRLSVLVPLGSVVVALVLGGVIVALDGADPIAAYERILDRGFLADGALSATLIAATPLLFTGLAAAVAFRMNVFNIGGEGQFVMGAVGASAAGLAVGDGPLAVTVAAMLLAGAAAGAAWAAIAGALRAWANTNEIITTLMLNYLAANLAEYLIFGSKSYWRQL
;
A
#
# COMPACT_ATOMS: atom_id res chain seq x y z
N MET A 1 3.37 33.43 36.59
CA MET A 1 2.59 32.61 35.63
C MET A 1 3.48 32.39 34.41
N ILE A 2 3.87 31.14 34.11
CA ILE A 2 4.69 30.84 32.93
C ILE A 2 3.77 30.90 31.71
N ARG A 3 4.06 31.82 30.77
CA ARG A 3 3.29 31.98 29.53
C ARG A 3 4.01 31.20 28.42
N LEU A 4 3.39 30.13 27.94
CA LEU A 4 3.91 29.34 26.82
C LEU A 4 3.57 30.07 25.52
N GLU A 5 4.57 30.66 24.86
CA GLU A 5 4.42 31.31 23.56
C GLU A 5 4.86 30.37 22.42
N PRO A 6 4.11 30.28 21.31
CA PRO A 6 4.52 29.53 20.13
C PRO A 6 5.82 30.11 19.56
N ARG A 7 6.86 29.28 19.44
CA ARG A 7 8.14 29.71 18.84
C ARG A 7 7.96 29.92 17.34
N VAL A 8 8.10 31.17 16.90
CA VAL A 8 7.99 31.61 15.50
C VAL A 8 9.20 31.13 14.68
N GLU A 9 10.40 31.14 15.27
CA GLU A 9 11.61 30.59 14.65
C GLU A 9 12.03 29.29 15.33
N ARG A 10 12.17 28.22 14.53
CA ARG A 10 12.77 26.96 14.99
C ARG A 10 14.28 26.99 14.71
N PRO A 11 15.16 27.01 15.73
CA PRO A 11 16.59 26.86 15.54
C PRO A 11 16.91 25.63 14.67
N ARG A 12 17.78 25.77 13.67
CA ARG A 12 18.22 24.66 12.80
C ARG A 12 18.73 23.42 13.56
N ARG A 13 19.22 23.60 14.79
CA ARG A 13 19.61 22.48 15.67
C ARG A 13 18.40 21.65 16.10
N LEU A 14 17.30 22.30 16.47
CA LEU A 14 16.07 21.63 16.91
C LEU A 14 15.36 20.91 15.76
N SER A 15 15.48 21.38 14.52
CA SER A 15 14.92 20.66 13.35
C SER A 15 15.63 19.33 13.07
N VAL A 16 16.83 19.11 13.60
CA VAL A 16 17.61 17.87 13.43
C VAL A 16 17.58 17.02 14.70
N LEU A 17 17.82 17.64 15.86
CA LEU A 17 17.88 16.95 17.15
C LEU A 17 16.53 16.35 17.55
N VAL A 18 15.41 17.02 17.24
CA VAL A 18 14.09 16.50 17.62
C VAL A 18 13.77 15.21 16.85
N PRO A 19 13.84 15.14 15.50
CA PRO A 19 13.63 13.89 14.77
C PRO A 19 14.59 12.77 15.17
N LEU A 20 15.90 13.06 15.31
CA LEU A 20 16.89 12.07 15.74
C LEU A 20 16.57 11.55 17.15
N GLY A 21 16.26 12.43 18.08
CA GLY A 21 15.84 12.06 19.43
C GLY A 21 14.57 11.22 19.42
N SER A 22 13.58 11.57 18.59
CA SER A 22 12.36 10.78 18.41
C SER A 22 12.65 9.36 17.90
N VAL A 23 13.56 9.21 16.93
CA VAL A 23 13.96 7.88 16.42
C VAL A 23 14.62 7.05 17.51
N VAL A 24 15.55 7.64 18.28
CA VAL A 24 16.22 6.94 19.39
C VAL A 24 15.20 6.52 20.44
N VAL A 25 14.27 7.39 20.84
CA VAL A 25 13.22 7.06 21.80
C VAL A 25 12.32 5.95 21.25
N ALA A 26 11.95 5.99 19.97
CA ALA A 26 11.14 4.94 19.35
C ALA A 26 11.86 3.58 19.36
N LEU A 27 13.16 3.55 19.06
CA LEU A 27 13.97 2.33 19.13
C LEU A 27 14.08 1.83 20.58
N VAL A 28 14.32 2.70 21.55
CA VAL A 28 14.36 2.27 22.96
C VAL A 28 13.02 1.66 23.39
N LEU A 29 11.91 2.32 23.08
CA LEU A 29 10.58 1.82 23.45
C LEU A 29 10.23 0.51 22.73
N GLY A 30 10.52 0.42 21.42
CA GLY A 30 10.34 -0.83 20.68
C GLY A 30 11.19 -1.96 21.26
N GLY A 31 12.40 -1.66 21.70
CA GLY A 31 13.32 -2.66 22.24
C GLY A 31 12.87 -3.16 23.60
N VAL A 32 12.31 -2.27 24.43
CA VAL A 32 11.65 -2.65 25.68
C VAL A 32 10.49 -3.62 25.39
N ILE A 33 9.66 -3.36 24.38
CA ILE A 33 8.56 -4.28 24.01
C ILE A 33 9.10 -5.65 23.59
N VAL A 34 10.15 -5.70 22.77
CA VAL A 34 10.79 -6.95 22.34
C VAL A 34 11.37 -7.72 23.54
N ALA A 35 12.01 -7.00 24.47
CA ALA A 35 12.55 -7.60 25.69
C ALA A 35 11.45 -8.15 26.62
N LEU A 36 10.30 -7.47 26.70
CA LEU A 36 9.14 -7.94 27.48
C LEU A 36 8.55 -9.24 26.91
N ASP A 37 8.66 -9.46 25.60
CA ASP A 37 8.30 -10.71 24.92
C ASP A 37 9.35 -11.84 25.11
N GLY A 38 10.46 -11.54 25.80
CA GLY A 38 11.54 -12.49 26.07
C GLY A 38 12.54 -12.65 24.92
N ALA A 39 12.45 -11.83 23.87
CA ALA A 39 13.38 -11.81 22.74
C ALA A 39 14.51 -10.79 22.95
N ASP A 40 15.66 -11.01 22.28
CA ASP A 40 16.76 -10.05 22.29
C ASP A 40 16.46 -8.86 21.35
N PRO A 41 16.36 -7.62 21.86
CA PRO A 41 16.10 -6.43 21.05
C PRO A 41 17.18 -6.14 20.02
N ILE A 42 18.45 -6.40 20.35
CA ILE A 42 19.56 -6.09 19.44
C ILE A 42 19.50 -7.04 18.25
N ALA A 43 19.38 -8.35 18.49
CA ALA A 43 19.18 -9.33 17.44
C ALA A 43 17.93 -9.06 16.58
N ALA A 44 16.85 -8.52 17.18
CA ALA A 44 15.67 -8.12 16.43
C ALA A 44 15.95 -6.96 15.45
N TYR A 45 16.70 -5.93 15.88
CA TYR A 45 17.09 -4.83 15.01
C TYR A 45 18.08 -5.24 13.93
N GLU A 46 19.04 -6.09 14.26
CA GLU A 46 19.95 -6.68 13.27
C GLU A 46 19.16 -7.43 12.19
N ARG A 47 18.17 -8.23 12.58
CA ARG A 47 17.29 -8.92 11.62
C ARG A 47 16.47 -7.97 10.76
N ILE A 48 15.99 -6.84 11.30
CA ILE A 48 15.27 -5.83 10.52
C ILE A 48 16.19 -5.21 9.47
N LEU A 49 17.42 -4.87 9.83
CA LEU A 49 18.41 -4.31 8.91
C LEU A 49 18.84 -5.34 7.85
N ASP A 50 19.06 -6.58 8.27
CA ASP A 50 19.50 -7.65 7.38
C ASP A 50 18.42 -8.02 6.36
N ARG A 51 17.20 -8.30 6.82
CA ARG A 51 16.04 -8.63 5.97
C ARG A 51 15.55 -7.46 5.12
N GLY A 52 15.87 -6.22 5.51
CA GLY A 52 15.47 -5.02 4.78
C GLY A 52 16.50 -4.53 3.76
N PHE A 53 17.80 -4.73 4.02
CA PHE A 53 18.84 -4.06 3.24
C PHE A 53 20.07 -4.91 2.95
N LEU A 54 20.57 -5.68 3.92
CA LEU A 54 21.93 -6.24 3.86
C LEU A 54 21.98 -7.64 3.25
N ALA A 55 20.96 -8.47 3.47
CA ALA A 55 20.94 -9.83 2.95
C ALA A 55 20.73 -9.87 1.43
N ASP A 56 21.19 -10.95 0.80
CA ASP A 56 21.01 -11.17 -0.62
C ASP A 56 19.51 -11.17 -1.00
N GLY A 57 19.13 -10.26 -1.90
CA GLY A 57 17.74 -10.07 -2.31
C GLY A 57 16.86 -9.30 -1.33
N ALA A 58 17.35 -8.90 -0.15
CA ALA A 58 16.59 -8.11 0.83
C ALA A 58 16.09 -6.79 0.24
N LEU A 59 17.01 -6.03 -0.38
CA LEU A 59 16.67 -4.76 -1.02
C LEU A 59 15.62 -4.96 -2.12
N SER A 60 15.73 -6.02 -2.93
CA SER A 60 14.73 -6.33 -3.96
C SER A 60 13.38 -6.66 -3.35
N ALA A 61 13.32 -7.44 -2.28
CA ALA A 61 12.08 -7.74 -1.57
C ALA A 61 11.44 -6.47 -0.98
N THR A 62 12.25 -5.58 -0.39
CA THR A 62 11.79 -4.28 0.11
C THR A 62 11.25 -3.40 -1.00
N LEU A 63 11.92 -3.35 -2.16
CA LEU A 63 11.43 -2.59 -3.31
C LEU A 63 10.13 -3.18 -3.87
N ILE A 64 10.02 -4.51 -3.94
CA ILE A 64 8.77 -5.19 -4.37
C ILE A 64 7.63 -4.82 -3.44
N ALA A 65 7.83 -4.84 -2.12
CA ALA A 65 6.82 -4.47 -1.13
C ALA A 65 6.50 -2.95 -1.14
N ALA A 66 7.51 -2.11 -1.36
CA ALA A 66 7.35 -0.65 -1.38
C ALA A 66 6.64 -0.15 -2.65
N THR A 67 6.80 -0.86 -3.77
CA THR A 67 6.29 -0.44 -5.08
C THR A 67 4.77 -0.19 -5.07
N PRO A 68 3.91 -1.11 -4.59
CA PRO A 68 2.47 -0.86 -4.44
C PRO A 68 2.15 0.37 -3.60
N LEU A 69 2.86 0.56 -2.48
CA LEU A 69 2.65 1.70 -1.57
C LEU A 69 3.01 3.04 -2.24
N LEU A 70 4.12 3.07 -2.99
CA LEU A 70 4.54 4.26 -3.74
C LEU A 70 3.53 4.62 -4.83
N PHE A 71 3.08 3.65 -5.63
CA PHE A 71 2.13 3.91 -6.71
C PHE A 71 0.73 4.25 -6.22
N THR A 72 0.24 3.60 -5.15
CA THR A 72 -1.04 3.95 -4.54
C THR A 72 -0.99 5.33 -3.87
N GLY A 73 0.12 5.69 -3.22
CA GLY A 73 0.35 7.04 -2.71
C GLY A 73 0.39 8.09 -3.82
N LEU A 74 1.04 7.79 -4.94
CA LEU A 74 1.05 8.68 -6.12
C LEU A 74 -0.36 8.86 -6.71
N ALA A 75 -1.14 7.78 -6.82
CA ALA A 75 -2.53 7.83 -7.28
C ALA A 75 -3.40 8.69 -6.34
N ALA A 76 -3.23 8.54 -5.02
CA ALA A 76 -3.92 9.37 -4.03
C ALA A 76 -3.53 10.86 -4.16
N ALA A 77 -2.24 11.16 -4.39
CA ALA A 77 -1.79 12.53 -4.61
C ALA A 77 -2.45 13.18 -5.84
N VAL A 78 -2.66 12.42 -6.91
CA VAL A 78 -3.40 12.88 -8.11
C VAL A 78 -4.88 13.12 -7.78
N ALA A 79 -5.53 12.22 -7.03
CA ALA A 79 -6.92 12.38 -6.60
C ALA A 79 -7.12 13.64 -5.73
N PHE A 80 -6.22 13.89 -4.78
CA PHE A 80 -6.27 15.06 -3.92
C PHE A 80 -6.09 16.37 -4.69
N ARG A 81 -5.30 16.38 -5.78
CA ARG A 81 -5.22 17.55 -6.68
C ARG A 81 -6.55 17.88 -7.37
N MET A 82 -7.44 16.90 -7.51
CA MET A 82 -8.78 17.08 -8.07
C MET A 82 -9.85 17.37 -6.99
N ASN A 83 -9.45 17.57 -5.73
CA ASN A 83 -10.36 17.67 -4.57
C ASN A 83 -11.30 16.47 -4.42
N VAL A 84 -10.83 15.27 -4.78
CA VAL A 84 -11.56 14.01 -4.57
C VAL A 84 -10.88 13.22 -3.46
N PHE A 85 -11.64 12.87 -2.43
CA PHE A 85 -11.13 12.09 -1.31
C PHE A 85 -11.31 10.59 -1.57
N ASN A 86 -10.37 10.01 -2.33
CA ASN A 86 -10.33 8.57 -2.61
C ASN A 86 -9.53 7.82 -1.53
N ILE A 87 -10.21 7.05 -0.67
CA ILE A 87 -9.57 6.13 0.30
C ILE A 87 -9.64 4.67 -0.20
N GLY A 88 -10.17 4.46 -1.41
CA GLY A 88 -10.37 3.15 -2.05
C GLY A 88 -9.15 2.60 -2.78
N GLY A 89 -7.96 3.13 -2.52
CA GLY A 89 -6.73 2.77 -3.23
C GLY A 89 -6.36 1.29 -3.07
N GLU A 90 -6.63 0.71 -1.89
CA GLU A 90 -6.41 -0.71 -1.61
C GLU A 90 -7.26 -1.61 -2.52
N GLY A 91 -8.57 -1.34 -2.62
CA GLY A 91 -9.46 -2.11 -3.49
C GLY A 91 -9.16 -1.94 -4.97
N GLN A 92 -8.77 -0.74 -5.40
CA GLN A 92 -8.31 -0.48 -6.76
C GLN A 92 -7.04 -1.25 -7.09
N PHE A 93 -6.09 -1.32 -6.15
CA PHE A 93 -4.89 -2.13 -6.27
C PHE A 93 -5.22 -3.63 -6.35
N VAL A 94 -6.06 -4.14 -5.45
CA VAL A 94 -6.50 -5.54 -5.45
C VAL A 94 -7.15 -5.92 -6.78
N MET A 95 -8.07 -5.11 -7.28
CA MET A 95 -8.73 -5.37 -8.56
C MET A 95 -7.80 -5.23 -9.76
N GLY A 96 -6.83 -4.32 -9.70
CA GLY A 96 -5.75 -4.24 -10.68
C GLY A 96 -4.90 -5.52 -10.66
N ALA A 97 -4.57 -6.06 -9.49
CA ALA A 97 -3.84 -7.31 -9.35
C ALA A 97 -4.63 -8.50 -9.91
N VAL A 98 -5.95 -8.54 -9.69
CA VAL A 98 -6.85 -9.55 -10.29
C VAL A 98 -6.83 -9.44 -11.82
N GLY A 99 -6.98 -8.24 -12.39
CA GLY A 99 -6.94 -8.03 -13.84
C GLY A 99 -5.58 -8.37 -14.46
N ALA A 100 -4.49 -8.00 -13.80
CA ALA A 100 -3.14 -8.35 -14.23
C ALA A 100 -2.92 -9.87 -14.19
N SER A 101 -3.33 -10.54 -13.11
CA SER A 101 -3.21 -12.00 -12.97
C SER A 101 -4.03 -12.72 -14.04
N ALA A 102 -5.24 -12.23 -14.32
CA ALA A 102 -6.10 -12.75 -15.38
C ALA A 102 -5.43 -12.70 -16.76
N ALA A 103 -4.82 -11.57 -17.10
CA ALA A 103 -4.09 -11.43 -18.37
C ALA A 103 -2.84 -12.31 -18.42
N GLY A 104 -2.07 -12.41 -17.32
CA GLY A 104 -0.90 -13.28 -17.25
C GLY A 104 -1.26 -14.75 -17.51
N LEU A 105 -2.32 -15.24 -16.87
CA LEU A 105 -2.82 -16.59 -17.06
C LEU A 105 -3.37 -16.82 -18.47
N ALA A 106 -4.05 -15.83 -19.06
CA ALA A 106 -4.60 -15.94 -20.41
C ALA A 106 -3.51 -15.97 -21.50
N VAL A 107 -2.39 -15.26 -21.29
CA VAL A 107 -1.26 -15.24 -22.24
C VAL A 107 -0.41 -16.52 -22.12
N GLY A 108 -0.35 -17.15 -20.94
CA GLY A 108 0.38 -18.40 -20.71
C GLY A 108 1.88 -18.25 -20.97
N ASP A 109 2.47 -19.21 -21.71
CA ASP A 109 3.91 -19.26 -22.03
C ASP A 109 4.34 -18.27 -23.15
N GLY A 110 3.58 -17.19 -23.34
CA GLY A 110 3.90 -16.15 -24.31
C GLY A 110 5.20 -15.39 -24.02
N PRO A 111 5.71 -14.59 -24.98
CA PRO A 111 6.92 -13.80 -24.77
C PRO A 111 6.78 -12.86 -23.58
N LEU A 112 7.80 -12.84 -22.70
CA LEU A 112 7.80 -12.07 -21.45
C LEU A 112 7.33 -10.61 -21.61
N ALA A 113 7.83 -9.92 -22.64
CA ALA A 113 7.48 -8.52 -22.89
C ALA A 113 5.99 -8.32 -23.19
N VAL A 114 5.37 -9.24 -23.94
CA VAL A 114 3.95 -9.20 -24.28
C VAL A 114 3.11 -9.51 -23.05
N THR A 115 3.50 -10.52 -22.27
CA THR A 115 2.83 -10.89 -21.02
C THR A 115 2.83 -9.71 -20.05
N VAL A 116 3.99 -9.10 -19.80
CA VAL A 116 4.10 -7.94 -18.89
C VAL A 116 3.27 -6.75 -19.38
N ALA A 117 3.32 -6.43 -20.68
CA ALA A 117 2.52 -5.35 -21.24
C ALA A 117 1.01 -5.60 -21.10
N ALA A 118 0.56 -6.83 -21.38
CA ALA A 118 -0.84 -7.24 -21.23
C ALA A 118 -1.29 -7.16 -19.77
N MET A 119 -0.46 -7.63 -18.83
CA MET A 119 -0.73 -7.55 -17.38
C MET A 119 -0.87 -6.09 -16.92
N LEU A 120 0.02 -5.20 -17.36
CA LEU A 120 -0.04 -3.78 -17.02
C LEU A 120 -1.32 -3.11 -17.53
N LEU A 121 -1.69 -3.36 -18.79
CA LEU A 121 -2.89 -2.78 -19.39
C LEU A 121 -4.17 -3.32 -18.74
N ALA A 122 -4.24 -4.63 -18.53
CA ALA A 122 -5.39 -5.26 -17.89
C ALA A 122 -5.54 -4.83 -16.43
N GLY A 123 -4.44 -4.72 -15.68
CA GLY A 123 -4.45 -4.23 -14.30
C GLY A 123 -4.86 -2.77 -14.21
N ALA A 124 -4.34 -1.90 -15.09
CA ALA A 124 -4.75 -0.51 -15.17
C ALA A 124 -6.25 -0.37 -15.51
N ALA A 125 -6.75 -1.14 -16.48
CA ALA A 125 -8.14 -1.14 -16.86
C ALA A 125 -9.06 -1.63 -15.73
N ALA A 126 -8.69 -2.72 -15.04
CA ALA A 126 -9.47 -3.25 -13.92
C ALA A 126 -9.50 -2.28 -12.73
N GLY A 127 -8.36 -1.70 -12.36
CA GLY A 127 -8.29 -0.68 -11.31
C GLY A 127 -9.11 0.57 -11.65
N ALA A 128 -9.02 1.05 -12.89
CA ALA A 128 -9.81 2.18 -13.38
C ALA A 128 -11.31 1.89 -13.40
N ALA A 129 -11.71 0.70 -13.86
CA ALA A 129 -13.10 0.25 -13.83
C ALA A 129 -13.64 0.21 -12.39
N TRP A 130 -12.83 -0.26 -11.44
CA TRP A 130 -13.22 -0.29 -10.03
C TRP A 130 -13.38 1.11 -9.44
N ALA A 131 -12.45 2.02 -9.72
CA ALA A 131 -12.54 3.42 -9.32
C ALA A 131 -13.76 4.13 -9.92
N ALA A 132 -14.10 3.79 -11.17
CA ALA A 132 -15.24 4.37 -11.88
C ALA A 132 -16.58 4.07 -11.20
N ILE A 133 -16.71 2.94 -10.48
CA ILE A 133 -17.93 2.62 -9.72
C ILE A 133 -18.19 3.71 -8.68
N ALA A 134 -17.20 4.04 -7.85
CA ALA A 134 -17.34 5.11 -6.86
C ALA A 134 -17.57 6.47 -7.51
N GLY A 135 -16.87 6.76 -8.62
CA GLY A 135 -17.04 7.99 -9.39
C GLY A 135 -18.46 8.15 -9.95
N ALA A 136 -19.04 7.09 -10.51
CA ALA A 136 -20.39 7.09 -11.05
C ALA A 136 -21.45 7.23 -9.96
N LEU A 137 -21.29 6.51 -8.83
CA LEU A 137 -22.20 6.63 -7.68
C LEU A 137 -22.16 8.03 -7.05
N ARG A 138 -21.01 8.69 -7.06
CA ARG A 138 -20.90 10.10 -6.68
C ARG A 138 -21.65 11.00 -7.68
N ALA A 139 -21.39 10.83 -8.96
CA ALA A 139 -21.93 11.69 -10.02
C ALA A 139 -23.46 11.59 -10.18
N TRP A 140 -24.02 10.37 -10.04
CA TRP A 140 -25.44 10.13 -10.29
C TRP A 140 -26.27 10.00 -9.03
N ALA A 141 -25.73 9.43 -7.96
CA ALA A 141 -26.47 9.16 -6.72
C ALA A 141 -26.09 10.10 -5.56
N ASN A 142 -25.21 11.08 -5.80
CA ASN A 142 -24.77 12.08 -4.82
C ASN A 142 -24.29 11.45 -3.49
N THR A 143 -23.64 10.29 -3.61
CA THR A 143 -23.14 9.52 -2.45
C THR A 143 -21.84 10.10 -1.91
N ASN A 144 -21.56 9.84 -0.63
CA ASN A 144 -20.28 10.21 -0.03
C ASN A 144 -19.16 9.31 -0.60
N GLU A 145 -18.31 9.91 -1.44
CA GLU A 145 -17.17 9.26 -2.10
C GLU A 145 -16.20 8.57 -1.12
N ILE A 146 -16.04 9.09 0.10
CA ILE A 146 -15.16 8.48 1.12
C ILE A 146 -15.75 7.14 1.56
N ILE A 147 -17.04 7.11 1.88
CA ILE A 147 -17.72 5.88 2.34
C ILE A 147 -17.76 4.87 1.20
N THR A 148 -18.16 5.30 0.01
CA THR A 148 -18.28 4.41 -1.16
C THR A 148 -16.93 3.78 -1.50
N THR A 149 -15.84 4.57 -1.54
CA THR A 149 -14.50 4.04 -1.85
C THR A 149 -13.97 3.12 -0.75
N LEU A 150 -14.24 3.41 0.53
CA LEU A 150 -13.89 2.53 1.64
C LEU A 150 -14.65 1.19 1.57
N MET A 151 -15.95 1.22 1.28
CA MET A 151 -16.77 0.01 1.17
C MET A 151 -16.33 -0.87 -0.01
N LEU A 152 -15.90 -0.26 -1.11
CA LEU A 152 -15.37 -0.99 -2.25
C LEU A 152 -14.03 -1.69 -1.97
N ASN A 153 -13.26 -1.29 -0.96
CA ASN A 153 -12.06 -2.04 -0.52
C ASN A 153 -12.45 -3.41 0.02
N TYR A 154 -13.44 -3.47 0.90
CA TYR A 154 -13.92 -4.74 1.47
C TYR A 154 -14.47 -5.66 0.38
N LEU A 155 -15.23 -5.11 -0.57
CA LEU A 155 -15.76 -5.89 -1.68
C LEU A 155 -14.65 -6.45 -2.56
N ALA A 156 -13.62 -5.66 -2.87
CA ALA A 156 -12.47 -6.12 -3.64
C ALA A 156 -11.71 -7.23 -2.91
N ALA A 157 -11.47 -7.07 -1.61
CA ALA A 157 -10.80 -8.08 -0.79
C ALA A 157 -11.57 -9.40 -0.76
N ASN A 158 -12.90 -9.34 -0.52
CA ASN A 158 -13.76 -10.53 -0.54
C ASN A 158 -13.81 -11.18 -1.93
N LEU A 159 -13.83 -10.39 -2.99
CA LEU A 159 -13.81 -10.92 -4.35
C LEU A 159 -12.49 -11.63 -4.67
N ALA A 160 -11.35 -11.03 -4.29
CA ALA A 160 -10.05 -11.67 -4.44
C ALA A 160 -9.95 -12.96 -3.61
N GLU A 161 -10.41 -12.94 -2.35
CA GLU A 161 -10.46 -14.13 -1.49
C GLU A 161 -11.32 -15.23 -2.11
N TYR A 162 -12.49 -14.88 -2.65
CA TYR A 162 -13.35 -15.81 -3.37
C TYR A 162 -12.63 -16.41 -4.59
N LEU A 163 -11.96 -15.59 -5.41
CA LEU A 163 -11.24 -16.08 -6.60
C LEU A 163 -10.10 -17.04 -6.25
N ILE A 164 -9.39 -16.81 -5.14
CA ILE A 164 -8.24 -17.61 -4.71
C ILE A 164 -8.68 -18.89 -3.98
N PHE A 165 -9.58 -18.77 -2.99
CA PHE A 165 -9.89 -19.86 -2.05
C PHE A 165 -11.28 -20.47 -2.22
N GLY A 166 -12.29 -19.65 -2.55
CA GLY A 166 -13.71 -20.05 -2.57
C GLY A 166 -14.25 -20.51 -3.92
N SER A 167 -13.52 -20.27 -4.99
CA SER A 167 -13.93 -20.50 -6.37
C SER A 167 -14.01 -22.00 -6.70
N LYS A 168 -15.21 -22.49 -7.06
CA LYS A 168 -15.39 -23.69 -7.92
C LYS A 168 -15.23 -23.34 -9.42
N SER A 169 -14.71 -22.17 -9.75
CA SER A 169 -14.64 -21.60 -11.09
C SER A 169 -13.28 -21.89 -11.78
N TYR A 170 -13.27 -21.74 -13.10
CA TYR A 170 -12.22 -22.08 -14.06
C TYR A 170 -10.81 -21.60 -13.66
N TRP A 171 -10.69 -20.53 -12.88
CA TRP A 171 -9.43 -19.97 -12.34
C TRP A 171 -8.58 -20.92 -11.50
N ARG A 172 -9.17 -21.95 -10.89
CA ARG A 172 -8.43 -22.94 -10.09
C ARG A 172 -7.89 -24.10 -10.92
N GLN A 173 -8.42 -24.29 -12.13
CA GLN A 173 -8.12 -25.42 -13.01
C GLN A 173 -7.20 -25.06 -14.20
N LEU A 174 -6.97 -23.76 -14.41
CA LEU A 174 -5.87 -23.22 -15.22
C LEU A 174 -4.60 -23.17 -14.37
#